data_AF-A0A4R8MKA0-F1
#
_entry.id   AF-A0A4R8MKA0-F1
#
_cell.length_a   1.000
_cell.length_b   1.000
_cell.length_c   1.000
_cell.angle_alpha   90.00
_cell.angle_beta   90.00
_cell.angle_gamma   90.00
#
_symmetry.space_group_name_H-M   'P 1'
#
loop_
_entity.id
_entity.type
_entity.pdbx_description
1 polymer ?
#
loop_
_entity_poly.entity_id
_entity_poly.type
_entity_poly.pdbx_seq_one_letter_code
_entity_poly.pdbx_strand_id
1 'polypeptide(L)'
;MDGGGVIPNLGSAVLLPEVFLKALSIARNLGNNFRNIITANMDMIQHYRPLTDVVTRPVISGGQGYLFSGHHEIMILLLAAAVCEEAFCEEMSPVFRGSGMILSSERKLNK
;
A
#
# COMPACT_ATOMS: atom_id res chain seq x y z
N MET A 1 -13.53 1.06 10.75
CA MET A 1 -12.07 1.19 10.81
C MET A 1 -11.77 2.68 10.79
N ASP A 2 -11.54 3.28 11.95
CA ASP A 2 -11.23 4.72 12.07
C ASP A 2 -9.71 4.99 11.93
N GLY A 3 -8.98 4.03 11.34
CA GLY A 3 -7.52 4.05 11.11
C GLY A 3 -7.11 3.78 9.66
N GLY A 4 -8.03 3.91 8.70
CA GLY A 4 -7.76 3.63 7.28
C GLY A 4 -7.58 2.14 6.97
N GLY A 5 -7.41 1.82 5.69
CA GLY A 5 -7.16 0.45 5.21
C GLY A 5 -6.56 0.49 3.80
N VAL A 6 -5.68 -0.47 3.50
CA VAL A 6 -4.98 -0.56 2.20
C VAL A 6 -5.47 -1.78 1.43
N ILE A 7 -5.85 -1.60 0.16
CA ILE A 7 -6.36 -2.68 -0.70
C ILE A 7 -5.58 -2.68 -2.02
N PRO A 8 -4.58 -3.57 -2.15
CA PRO A 8 -3.85 -3.75 -3.39
C PRO A 8 -4.54 -4.76 -4.32
N ASN A 9 -4.71 -4.39 -5.59
CA ASN A 9 -5.02 -5.31 -6.68
C ASN A 9 -3.73 -5.84 -7.30
N LEU A 10 -3.51 -7.16 -7.15
CA LEU A 10 -2.32 -7.89 -7.58
C LEU A 10 -2.73 -8.97 -8.59
N GLY A 11 -2.61 -8.68 -9.88
CA GLY A 11 -2.81 -9.68 -10.94
C GLY A 11 -4.27 -10.10 -11.16
N SER A 12 -5.26 -9.37 -10.63
CA SER A 12 -6.68 -9.71 -10.79
C SER A 12 -7.39 -8.76 -11.73
N ALA A 13 -7.67 -9.23 -12.94
CA ALA A 13 -8.37 -8.44 -13.95
C ALA A 13 -9.89 -8.31 -13.70
N VAL A 14 -10.50 -9.26 -12.97
CA VAL A 14 -11.98 -9.36 -12.88
C VAL A 14 -12.47 -9.69 -11.47
N LEU A 15 -11.94 -10.73 -10.83
CA LEU A 15 -12.48 -11.22 -9.56
C LEU A 15 -12.35 -10.21 -8.42
N LEU A 16 -11.17 -9.64 -8.22
CA LEU A 16 -10.97 -8.66 -7.15
C LEU A 16 -11.81 -7.40 -7.37
N PRO A 17 -11.78 -6.74 -8.55
CA PRO A 17 -12.63 -5.58 -8.82
C PRO A 17 -14.14 -5.83 -8.55
N GLU A 18 -14.68 -6.96 -9.02
CA GLU A 18 -16.12 -7.23 -8.94
C GLU A 18 -16.59 -7.65 -7.55
N VAL A 19 -15.82 -8.47 -6.83
CA VAL A 19 -16.18 -8.93 -5.49
C VAL A 19 -15.94 -7.82 -4.47
N PHE A 20 -14.88 -7.04 -4.65
CA PHE A 20 -14.53 -5.96 -3.73
C PHE A 20 -15.62 -4.90 -3.61
N LEU A 21 -16.13 -4.38 -4.72
CA LEU A 21 -17.19 -3.37 -4.68
C LEU A 21 -18.48 -3.89 -4.01
N LYS A 22 -18.83 -5.16 -4.24
CA LYS A 22 -20.01 -5.77 -3.61
C LYS A 22 -19.82 -5.91 -2.11
N ALA A 23 -18.65 -6.39 -1.68
CA ALA A 23 -18.31 -6.49 -0.27
C ALA A 23 -18.29 -5.12 0.41
N LEU A 24 -17.67 -4.12 -0.21
CA LEU A 24 -17.63 -2.74 0.30
C LEU A 24 -19.04 -2.14 0.42
N SER A 25 -19.90 -2.39 -0.57
CA SER A 25 -21.29 -1.92 -0.56
C SER A 25 -22.10 -2.57 0.57
N ILE A 26 -22.00 -3.89 0.75
CA ILE A 26 -22.65 -4.61 1.85
C ILE A 26 -22.16 -4.09 3.20
N ALA A 27 -20.85 -3.92 3.35
CA ALA A 27 -20.27 -3.46 4.60
C ALA A 27 -20.73 -2.03 4.96
N ARG A 28 -20.86 -1.14 3.96
CA ARG A 28 -21.44 0.22 4.13
C ARG A 28 -22.92 0.16 4.50
N ASN A 29 -23.69 -0.71 3.86
CA ASN A 29 -25.12 -0.87 4.14
C ASN A 29 -25.41 -1.42 5.54
N LEU A 30 -24.46 -2.15 6.14
CA LEU A 30 -24.53 -2.60 7.53
C LEU A 30 -24.24 -1.50 8.56
N GLY A 31 -24.08 -0.24 8.14
CA GLY A 31 -23.87 0.91 9.03
C GLY A 31 -22.40 1.23 9.32
N ASN A 32 -21.45 0.48 8.73
CA ASN A 32 -20.03 0.80 8.87
C ASN A 32 -19.63 1.92 7.91
N ASN A 33 -19.16 3.04 8.45
CA ASN A 33 -18.63 4.14 7.64
C ASN A 33 -17.19 3.84 7.23
N PHE A 34 -16.99 3.39 5.99
CA PHE A 34 -15.66 3.19 5.41
C PHE A 34 -15.19 4.47 4.72
N ARG A 35 -14.34 5.24 5.42
CA ARG A 35 -13.67 6.44 4.90
C ARG A 35 -12.15 6.24 4.97
N ASN A 36 -11.41 6.99 4.15
CA ASN A 36 -9.94 6.96 4.07
C ASN A 36 -9.37 5.58 3.68
N ILE A 37 -9.96 4.93 2.69
CA ILE A 37 -9.38 3.72 2.11
C ILE A 37 -8.30 4.13 1.10
N ILE A 38 -7.16 3.46 1.16
CA ILE A 38 -6.13 3.53 0.14
C ILE A 38 -6.28 2.29 -0.75
N THR A 39 -6.45 2.50 -2.05
CA THR A 39 -6.48 1.41 -3.02
C THR A 39 -5.31 1.55 -3.98
N ALA A 40 -4.76 0.43 -4.44
CA ALA A 40 -3.68 0.44 -5.42
C ALA A 40 -3.94 -0.62 -6.48
N ASN A 41 -3.86 -0.28 -7.76
CA ASN A 41 -3.87 -1.26 -8.84
C ASN A 41 -2.44 -1.47 -9.36
N MET A 42 -1.96 -2.72 -9.36
CA MET A 42 -0.59 -3.09 -9.77
C MET A 42 -0.54 -3.97 -11.03
N ASP A 43 -1.59 -3.94 -11.85
CA ASP A 43 -1.63 -4.75 -13.08
C ASP A 43 -0.77 -4.14 -14.21
N MET A 44 -0.14 -5.02 -14.99
CA MET A 44 0.67 -4.63 -16.16
C MET A 44 -0.17 -3.99 -17.26
N ILE A 45 -1.37 -4.54 -17.48
CA ILE A 45 -2.31 -4.07 -18.48
C ILE A 45 -3.41 -3.29 -17.78
N GLN A 46 -3.54 -2.02 -18.14
CA GLN A 46 -4.59 -1.18 -17.60
C GLN A 46 -5.92 -1.54 -18.24
N HIS A 47 -6.76 -2.24 -17.49
CA HIS A 47 -8.14 -2.51 -17.84
C HIS A 47 -9.06 -1.47 -17.20
N TYR A 48 -10.13 -1.11 -17.91
CA TYR A 48 -11.09 -0.13 -17.42
C TYR A 48 -11.73 -0.55 -16.08
N ARG A 49 -11.94 -1.85 -15.83
CA ARG A 49 -12.55 -2.36 -14.58
C ARG A 49 -11.68 -2.14 -13.35
N PRO A 50 -10.42 -2.60 -13.29
CA PRO A 50 -9.53 -2.25 -12.18
C PRO A 50 -9.41 -0.74 -11.96
N LEU A 51 -9.33 0.04 -13.04
CA LEU A 51 -9.29 1.50 -12.95
C LEU A 51 -10.57 2.08 -12.31
N THR A 52 -11.75 1.62 -12.72
CA THR A 52 -13.01 2.15 -12.17
C THR A 52 -13.32 1.59 -10.79
N ASP A 53 -13.16 0.29 -10.61
CA ASP A 53 -13.77 -0.44 -9.49
C ASP A 53 -12.81 -0.58 -8.31
N VAL A 54 -11.49 -0.45 -8.54
CA VAL A 54 -10.47 -0.45 -7.49
C VAL A 54 -9.93 0.96 -7.26
N VAL A 55 -9.59 1.71 -8.31
CA VAL A 55 -8.87 2.99 -8.14
C VAL A 55 -9.81 4.17 -7.89
N THR A 56 -10.95 4.26 -8.57
CA THR A 56 -11.80 5.47 -8.50
C THR A 56 -13.04 5.32 -7.63
N ARG A 57 -13.92 4.34 -7.86
CA ARG A 57 -15.20 4.16 -7.12
C ARG A 57 -15.06 4.03 -5.60
N PRO A 58 -14.08 3.27 -5.05
CA PRO A 58 -13.98 3.07 -3.61
C PRO A 58 -13.65 4.35 -2.83
N VAL A 59 -12.86 5.23 -3.46
CA VAL A 59 -12.28 6.43 -2.83
C VAL A 59 -13.12 7.70 -3.02
N ILE A 60 -14.21 7.65 -3.80
CA ILE A 60 -15.15 8.80 -3.97
C ILE A 60 -15.66 9.33 -2.63
N SER A 61 -15.88 8.44 -1.66
CA SER A 61 -16.33 8.80 -0.31
C SER A 61 -15.20 9.21 0.64
N GLY A 62 -13.98 9.39 0.13
CA GLY A 62 -12.76 9.70 0.88
C GLY A 62 -11.73 8.57 0.82
N GLY A 63 -10.49 8.90 0.44
CA GLY A 63 -9.41 7.93 0.22
C GLY A 63 -8.43 8.36 -0.85
N GLN A 64 -7.50 7.49 -1.21
CA GLN A 64 -6.54 7.69 -2.32
C GLN A 64 -6.44 6.42 -3.16
N GLY A 65 -6.52 6.60 -4.48
CA GLY A 65 -6.37 5.52 -5.45
C GLY A 65 -5.06 5.65 -6.20
N TYR A 66 -4.22 4.62 -6.15
CA TYR A 66 -2.95 4.55 -6.86
C TYR A 66 -3.03 3.57 -8.03
N LEU A 67 -2.28 3.88 -9.09
CA LEU A 67 -2.19 3.06 -10.28
C LEU A 67 -0.72 2.91 -10.63
N PHE A 68 -0.27 1.67 -10.64
CA PHE A 68 1.08 1.29 -10.99
C PHE A 68 1.02 0.29 -12.14
N SER A 69 1.75 0.56 -13.21
CA SER A 69 1.78 -0.31 -14.39
C SER A 69 3.09 -1.09 -14.42
N GLY A 70 3.00 -2.42 -14.40
CA GLY A 70 4.16 -3.31 -14.55
C GLY A 70 3.83 -4.75 -14.19
N HIS A 71 4.84 -5.62 -14.22
CA HIS A 71 4.68 -6.99 -13.76
C HIS A 71 4.50 -6.97 -12.23
N HIS A 72 3.30 -7.32 -11.77
CA HIS A 72 2.94 -7.28 -10.35
C HIS A 72 3.89 -8.12 -9.48
N GLU A 73 4.49 -9.17 -10.02
CA GLU A 73 5.53 -9.99 -9.35
C GLU A 73 6.79 -9.21 -9.00
N ILE A 74 7.22 -8.27 -9.86
CA ILE A 74 8.37 -7.40 -9.58
C ILE A 74 7.93 -6.28 -8.64
N MET A 75 6.74 -5.72 -8.88
CA MET A 75 6.25 -4.56 -8.15
C MET A 75 5.96 -4.87 -6.69
N ILE A 76 5.44 -6.06 -6.37
CA ILE A 76 5.22 -6.47 -4.98
C ILE A 76 6.54 -6.62 -4.23
N LEU A 77 7.59 -7.13 -4.90
CA LEU A 77 8.93 -7.24 -4.33
C LEU A 77 9.56 -5.86 -4.09
N LEU A 78 9.44 -4.94 -5.06
CA LEU A 78 9.92 -3.56 -4.91
C LEU A 78 9.16 -2.82 -3.80
N LEU A 79 7.84 -2.99 -3.71
CA LEU A 79 7.03 -2.42 -2.65
C LEU A 79 7.45 -2.98 -1.29
N ALA A 80 7.66 -4.30 -1.18
CA ALA A 80 8.12 -4.93 0.04
C ALA A 80 9.51 -4.43 0.45
N ALA A 81 10.42 -4.26 -0.51
CA ALA A 81 11.76 -3.70 -0.27
C ALA A 81 11.69 -2.25 0.22
N ALA A 82 10.89 -1.40 -0.43
CA ALA A 82 10.71 0.00 -0.03
C ALA A 82 10.06 0.13 1.36
N VAL A 83 9.04 -0.68 1.65
CA VAL A 83 8.41 -0.70 2.99
C VAL A 83 9.38 -1.22 4.04
N CYS A 84 10.18 -2.25 3.73
CA CYS A 84 11.24 -2.68 4.63
C CYS A 84 12.25 -1.56 4.87
N GLU A 85 12.72 -0.90 3.82
CA GLU A 85 13.68 0.21 3.95
C GLU A 85 13.13 1.32 4.86
N GLU A 86 11.91 1.80 4.61
CA GLU A 86 11.26 2.83 5.44
C GLU A 86 11.04 2.35 6.88
N ALA A 87 10.52 1.14 7.08
CA ALA A 87 10.25 0.60 8.42
C ALA A 87 11.52 0.32 9.22
N PHE A 88 12.57 -0.21 8.58
CA PHE A 88 13.86 -0.41 9.21
C PHE A 88 14.61 0.90 9.42
N CYS A 89 14.37 1.95 8.62
CA CYS A 89 14.93 3.28 8.86
C CYS A 89 14.39 3.91 10.15
N GLU A 90 13.17 3.57 10.58
CA GLU A 90 12.65 3.97 11.91
C GLU A 90 13.39 3.28 13.06
N GLU A 91 13.73 1.99 12.94
CA GLU A 91 14.50 1.25 13.96
C GLU A 91 15.99 1.65 13.97
N MET A 92 16.51 2.04 12.81
CA MET A 92 17.93 2.32 12.60
C MET A 92 18.25 3.81 12.56
N SER A 93 17.37 4.71 13.01
CA SER A 93 17.61 6.15 12.90
C SER A 93 19.04 6.50 13.36
N PRO A 94 19.95 6.85 12.44
CA PRO A 94 21.16 7.52 12.83
C PRO A 94 20.68 8.90 13.25
N VAL A 95 21.11 9.38 14.41
CA VAL A 95 20.94 10.78 14.81
C VAL A 95 21.63 11.65 13.75
N PHE A 96 20.91 12.00 12.69
CA PHE A 96 21.38 12.90 11.63
C PHE A 96 20.97 14.31 12.03
N ARG A 97 21.57 14.81 13.10
CA ARG A 97 21.53 16.22 13.48
C ARG A 97 22.96 16.76 13.49
N GLY A 98 23.38 17.26 12.33
CA GLY A 98 24.53 18.13 12.17
C GLY A 98 25.89 17.44 12.15
N SER A 99 26.58 17.60 11.03
CA SER A 99 28.05 17.57 10.86
C SER A 99 28.83 16.42 11.50
N GLY A 100 29.31 15.51 10.64
CA GLY A 100 30.45 14.64 10.96
C GLY A 100 30.16 13.17 10.71
N MET A 101 30.62 12.67 9.57
CA MET A 101 30.73 11.25 9.28
C MET A 101 31.80 10.65 10.21
N ILE A 102 31.39 9.92 11.25
CA ILE A 102 32.26 8.98 11.96
C ILE A 102 31.61 7.61 11.86
N LEU A 103 32.09 6.80 10.91
CA LEU A 103 31.93 5.36 10.95
C LEU A 103 32.77 4.82 12.12
N SER A 104 32.20 4.81 13.33
CA SER A 104 32.78 4.00 14.39
C SER A 104 32.23 2.59 14.24
N SER A 105 33.07 1.74 13.65
CA SER A 105 33.20 0.34 14.07
C SER A 105 33.11 0.23 15.60
N GLU A 106 32.60 -0.91 16.09
CA GLU A 106 32.43 -1.31 17.51
C GLU A 106 30.95 -1.32 17.97
N ARG A 107 30.27 -2.45 17.72
CA ARG A 107 29.63 -3.24 18.80
C ARG A 107 28.90 -4.47 18.26
N LYS A 108 29.62 -5.59 18.21
CA LYS A 108 29.13 -6.87 18.73
C LYS A 108 30.28 -7.61 19.38
N LEU A 109 30.63 -7.15 20.58
CA LEU A 109 31.23 -8.02 21.59
C LEU A 109 30.31 -8.07 22.81
N ASN A 110 29.97 -9.32 23.14
CA ASN A 110 29.68 -9.88 24.45
C ASN A 110 28.23 -9.99 24.93
N LYS A 111 27.85 -11.28 25.02
CA LYS A 111 27.08 -11.99 26.05
C LYS A 111 25.68 -11.52 26.43
#